data_AF-A0A016S775-F1
#
_entry.id   AF-A0A016S775-F1
#
_cell.length_a   1.000
_cell.length_b   1.000
_cell.length_c   1.000
_cell.angle_alpha   90.00
_cell.angle_beta   90.00
_cell.angle_gamma   90.00
#
_symmetry.space_group_name_H-M   'P 1'
#
loop_
_entity.id
_entity.type
_entity.pdbx_description
1 polymer ?
#
loop_
_entity_poly.entity_id
_entity_poly.type
_entity_poly.pdbx_seq_one_letter_code
_entity_poly.pdbx_strand_id
1 'polypeptide(L)' 'MFRGTVRYCSLNVHQHKEQGRHDDLYGALFAMIECLTGSLPWRGMVRKEAAKVKENTTDAVLCKVCT' A
#
# COMPACT_ATOMS: atom_id res chain seq x y z
N MET A 1 -0.71 20.86 3.02
CA MET A 1 0.30 19.78 3.00
C MET A 1 -0.32 18.53 3.61
N PHE A 2 -0.90 17.65 2.80
CA PHE A 2 -1.49 16.40 3.29
C PHE A 2 -0.33 15.42 3.55
N ARG A 3 0.15 15.37 4.79
CA ARG A 3 1.23 14.46 5.25
C ARG A 3 0.74 13.02 5.46
N GLY A 4 -0.32 12.61 4.77
CA GLY A 4 -0.78 11.23 4.80
C GLY A 4 0.23 10.34 4.07
N THR A 5 0.65 9.25 4.71
CA THR A 5 1.65 8.34 4.15
C THR A 5 1.03 7.56 2.99
N VAL A 6 1.22 8.03 1.75
CA VAL A 6 0.80 7.36 0.49
C VAL A 6 1.18 5.87 0.49
N ARG A 7 2.25 5.51 1.19
CA ARG A 7 2.67 4.12 1.47
C ARG A 7 1.56 3.23 2.01
N TYR A 8 0.85 3.66 3.06
CA TYR A 8 -0.12 2.82 3.78
C TYR A 8 -1.56 3.06 3.31
N CYS A 9 -1.80 4.05 2.46
CA CYS A 9 -3.14 4.25 1.90
C CYS A 9 -3.56 3.09 0.99
N SER A 10 -4.80 2.64 1.13
CA SER A 10 -5.38 1.63 0.24
C SER A 10 -5.54 2.13 -1.21
N LEU A 11 -5.86 1.21 -2.13
CA LEU A 11 -6.26 1.54 -3.51
C LEU A 11 -7.56 2.35 -3.57
N ASN A 12 -8.49 2.16 -2.63
CA ASN A 12 -9.76 2.88 -2.59
C ASN A 12 -9.57 4.40 -2.41
N VAL A 13 -8.59 4.77 -1.58
CA VAL A 13 -8.18 6.18 -1.40
C VAL A 13 -7.70 6.81 -2.71
N HIS A 14 -7.13 6.01 -3.62
CA HIS A 14 -6.68 6.47 -4.92
C HIS A 14 -7.85 6.58 -5.93
N GLN A 15 -8.90 5.79 -5.75
CA GLN A 15 -10.12 5.81 -6.57
C GLN A 15 -11.18 6.82 -6.07
N HIS A 16 -10.85 7.68 -5.10
CA HIS A 16 -11.79 8.61 -4.46
C HIS A 16 -13.04 7.93 -3.88
N LYS A 17 -12.93 6.65 -3.51
CA LYS A 17 -13.99 5.91 -2.82
C LYS A 17 -14.04 6.31 -1.35
N GLU A 18 -15.20 6.11 -0.74
CA GLU A 18 -15.40 6.37 0.68
C GLU A 18 -14.41 5.54 1.51
N GLN A 19 -13.70 6.24 2.40
CA GLN A 19 -12.77 5.61 3.33
C GLN A 19 -13.57 4.90 4.41
N GLY A 20 -13.45 3.58 4.46
CA GLY A 20 -14.11 2.75 5.46
C GLY A 20 -13.10 2.05 6.36
N ARG A 21 -13.60 1.34 7.37
CA ARG A 21 -12.78 0.57 8.33
C ARG A 21 -11.88 -0.48 7.66
N HIS A 22 -12.20 -0.91 6.44
CA HIS A 22 -11.35 -1.81 5.67
C HIS A 22 -10.04 -1.15 5.23
N ASP A 23 -10.00 0.18 5.07
CA ASP A 23 -8.79 0.91 4.64
C ASP A 23 -7.71 0.91 5.73
N ASP A 24 -8.10 0.91 7.00
CA ASP A 24 -7.18 0.77 8.13
C ASP A 24 -6.51 -0.62 8.14
N LEU A 25 -7.25 -1.67 7.75
CA LEU A 25 -6.70 -3.02 7.60
C LEU A 25 -5.67 -3.09 6.47
N TYR A 26 -5.90 -2.40 5.35
CA TYR A 26 -4.91 -2.29 4.28
C TYR A 26 -3.65 -1.57 4.74
N GLY A 27 -3.80 -0.48 5.52
CA GLY A 27 -2.67 0.23 6.09
C GLY A 27 -1.84 -0.65 7.03
N ALA A 28 -2.51 -1.39 7.92
CA ALA A 28 -1.86 -2.35 8.81
C ALA A 28 -1.16 -3.48 8.05
N LEU A 29 -1.80 -4.02 6.99
CA LEU A 29 -1.22 -5.06 6.14
C LEU A 29 0.08 -4.56 5.46
N PHE A 30 0.05 -3.37 4.87
CA PHE A 30 1.25 -2.80 4.25
C PHE A 30 2.35 -2.51 5.26
N ALA A 31 2.02 -2.12 6.50
CA ALA A 31 2.99 -1.97 7.57
C ALA A 31 3.61 -3.32 7.98
N MET A 32 2.80 -4.38 8.10
CA MET A 32 3.29 -5.73 8.38
C MET A 32 4.20 -6.24 7.26
N ILE A 33 3.79 -6.06 5.99
CA ILE A 33 4.62 -6.42 4.83
C ILE A 33 5.94 -5.65 4.87
N GLU A 34 5.94 -4.34 5.10
CA GLU A 34 7.18 -3.55 5.20
C GLU A 34 8.07 -4.02 6.35
N CYS A 35 7.51 -4.48 7.47
CA CYS A 35 8.27 -5.09 8.56
C CYS A 35 8.90 -6.43 8.17
N LEU A 36 8.22 -7.25 7.35
CA LEU A 36 8.69 -8.56 6.92
C LEU A 36 9.69 -8.47 5.75
N THR A 37 9.41 -7.62 4.75
CA THR A 37 10.24 -7.45 3.53
C THR A 37 11.28 -6.35 3.64
N GLY A 38 11.21 -5.51 4.68
CA GLY A 38 12.04 -4.33 4.89
C GLY A 38 11.71 -3.14 3.97
N SER A 39 10.99 -3.35 2.87
CA SER A 39 10.61 -2.29 1.93
C SER A 39 9.40 -2.65 1.08
N LEU A 40 8.62 -1.62 0.73
CA LEU A 40 7.50 -1.73 -0.21
C LEU A 40 7.91 -1.26 -1.62
N PRO A 41 7.39 -1.88 -2.69
CA PRO A 41 7.78 -1.54 -4.06
C PRO A 41 7.36 -0.13 -4.49
N TRP A 42 6.35 0.45 -3.84
CA TRP A 42 5.90 1.84 -4.06
C TRP A 42 6.50 2.85 -3.07
N ARG A 43 7.60 2.49 -2.38
CA ARG A 43 8.33 3.38 -1.47
C ARG A 43 8.89 4.58 -2.23
N GLY A 44 8.52 5.80 -1.81
CA GLY A 44 9.03 7.04 -2.42
C GLY A 44 8.32 7.46 -3.70
N MET A 45 7.32 6.70 -4.16
CA MET A 45 6.53 7.05 -5.33
C MET A 45 5.44 8.08 -5.02
N VAL A 46 5.12 8.90 -6.02
CA VAL A 46 3.98 9.81 -5.97
C VAL A 46 2.66 9.03 -6.02
N ARG A 47 1.58 9.62 -5.47
CA ARG A 47 0.25 8.99 -5.34
C ARG A 47 -0.21 8.23 -6.58
N LYS A 48 -0.14 8.84 -7.77
CA LYS A 48 -0.57 8.20 -9.03
C LYS A 48 0.25 6.95 -9.38
N GLU A 49 1.56 7.01 -9.17
CA GLU A 49 2.45 5.89 -9.50
C GLU A 49 2.33 4.79 -8.45
N ALA A 50 2.26 5.14 -7.17
CA ALA A 50 2.01 4.20 -6.10
C ALA A 50 0.69 3.44 -6.32
N ALA A 51 -0.37 4.11 -6.80
CA ALA A 51 -1.63 3.44 -7.16
C ALA A 51 -1.44 2.39 -8.25
N LYS A 52 -0.77 2.76 -9.36
CA LYS A 52 -0.52 1.84 -10.48
C LYS A 52 0.30 0.63 -10.04
N VAL A 53 1.34 0.85 -9.24
CA VAL A 53 2.16 -0.24 -8.72
C VAL A 53 1.35 -1.11 -7.79
N LYS A 54 0.54 -0.53 -6.87
CA LYS A 54 -0.36 -1.29 -5.99
C LYS A 54 -1.38 -2.14 -6.76
N GLU A 55 -1.90 -1.64 -7.87
CA GLU A 55 -2.86 -2.36 -8.72
C GLU A 55 -2.19 -3.50 -9.50
N ASN A 56 -0.94 -3.31 -9.94
CA ASN A 56 -0.18 -4.32 -10.67
C ASN A 56 0.58 -5.31 -9.75
N THR A 57 0.69 -5.01 -8.45
CA THR A 57 1.39 -5.88 -7.50
C THR A 57 0.44 -6.93 -6.97
N THR A 58 0.72 -8.19 -7.27
CA THR A 58 -0.02 -9.35 -6.76
C THR A 58 0.41 -9.69 -5.32
N ASP A 59 -0.46 -10.33 -4.54
CA ASP A 59 -0.19 -10.82 -3.18
C ASP A 59 1.08 -11.69 -3.09
N ALA A 60 1.32 -12.56 -4.07
CA ALA A 60 2.55 -13.33 -4.18
C ALA A 60 3.83 -12.48 -4.26
N VAL A 61 3.77 -11.29 -4.87
CA VAL A 61 4.92 -10.37 -4.96
C VAL A 61 5.17 -9.67 -3.63
N LEU A 62 4.11 -9.42 -2.85
CA LEU A 62 4.19 -8.82 -1.51
C LEU A 62 4.71 -9.82 -0.48
N CYS A 63 4.29 -11.08 -0.57
CA CYS A 63 4.68 -12.15 0.34
C CYS A 63 5.96 -12.90 -0.07
N LYS A 64 6.86 -12.29 -0.84
CA LYS A 64 8.13 -12.91 -1.27
C LYS A 64 9.02 -13.44 -0.12
N VAL A 65 8.77 -13.02 1.11
CA VAL A 65 9.53 -13.44 2.31
C VAL A 65 8.98 -14.71 2.97
N CYS A 66 7.77 -15.19 2.62
CA CYS A 66 7.18 -16.39 3.22
C CYS A 66 7.65 -17.73 2.58
N THR A 67 8.81 -17.76 1.91
CA THR A 67 9.44 -19.00 1.41
C THR A 67 10.60 -19.39 2.31
#